data_AF-A0A942IDV1-F1
#
_entry.id   AF-A0A942IDV1-F1
#
_cell.length_a   1.000
_cell.length_b   1.000
_cell.length_c   1.000
_cell.angle_alpha   90.00
_cell.angle_beta   90.00
_cell.angle_gamma   90.00
#
_symmetry.space_group_name_H-M   'P 1'
#
loop_
_entity.id
_entity.type
_entity.pdbx_description
1 polymer ?
#
loop_
_entity_poly.entity_id
_entity_poly.type
_entity_poly.pdbx_seq_one_letter_code
_entity_poly.pdbx_strand_id
1 'polypeptide(L)'
;MKLEQALDAVVDTAISEKRIVGSVLLVRKDGRPLYEKAHGLADREAGRAMSRDTIFRLSSVTKPIVAATILALMEAGKIRLDDAVTVYLPDFKPALADGSVPEITIHHLLTHSAGLASGPLLTPAETAAGVNRWHLGRETIVARLAAQELLFAPGTGWAYGPSIDVLGVIAGQLVGGTLEDAITRYVTGPLQMDDTRFGVRDTSRLAAAYADGTEGAVLMGDPHSVANNWGGVTTYDPGRIFDAQAFQSGGGGAAGTGPDFMRLLECLRSGGGPILQRDTVAMGMANQTPQLTHAVSPGLQFSYFGAWVADARAAGLPVAPGTNRWGGIYGHHWFVDQANGLSVVSMSNTGLEGSDGAYRDAVYDAIYGAL
;
A
#
# COMPACT_ATOMS: atom_id res chain seq x y z
N MET A 1 25.68 -19.03 1.91
CA MET A 1 25.96 -17.85 1.07
C MET A 1 25.78 -16.61 1.93
N LYS A 2 26.61 -15.56 1.82
CA LYS A 2 26.35 -14.32 2.57
C LYS A 2 25.04 -13.71 2.06
N LEU A 3 24.18 -13.16 2.94
CA LEU A 3 22.87 -12.57 2.58
C LEU A 3 22.94 -11.68 1.33
N GLU A 4 23.95 -10.81 1.27
CA GLU A 4 24.18 -9.92 0.13
C GLU A 4 24.30 -10.66 -1.21
N GLN A 5 25.09 -11.74 -1.27
CA GLN A 5 25.25 -12.54 -2.48
C GLN A 5 23.97 -13.28 -2.85
N ALA A 6 23.19 -13.71 -1.86
CA ALA A 6 21.91 -14.37 -2.07
C ALA A 6 20.90 -13.41 -2.72
N LEU A 7 20.82 -12.19 -2.18
CA LEU A 7 19.94 -11.15 -2.70
C LEU A 7 20.37 -10.66 -4.08
N ASP A 8 21.66 -10.42 -4.29
CA ASP A 8 22.20 -10.06 -5.61
C ASP A 8 21.81 -11.13 -6.65
N ALA A 9 22.01 -12.41 -6.35
CA ALA A 9 21.65 -13.50 -7.25
C ALA A 9 20.14 -13.56 -7.56
N VAL A 10 19.27 -13.31 -6.56
CA VAL A 10 17.81 -13.26 -6.77
C VAL A 10 17.44 -12.13 -7.73
N VAL A 11 17.98 -10.92 -7.52
CA VAL A 11 17.65 -9.77 -8.36
C VAL A 11 18.22 -9.92 -9.77
N ASP A 12 19.48 -10.36 -9.89
CA ASP A 12 20.14 -10.60 -11.18
C ASP A 12 19.42 -11.68 -12.00
N THR A 13 18.95 -12.74 -11.34
CA THR A 13 18.18 -13.79 -12.01
C THR A 13 16.85 -13.22 -12.54
N ALA A 14 16.11 -12.48 -11.72
CA ALA A 14 14.83 -11.90 -12.13
C ALA A 14 14.99 -10.88 -13.29
N ILE A 15 16.09 -10.11 -13.31
CA ILE A 15 16.41 -9.20 -14.41
C ILE A 15 16.82 -9.98 -15.68
N SER A 16 17.71 -10.97 -15.56
CA SER A 16 18.20 -11.73 -16.71
C SER A 16 17.10 -12.57 -17.38
N GLU A 17 16.14 -13.05 -16.60
CA GLU A 17 14.92 -13.72 -17.07
C GLU A 17 13.84 -12.73 -17.54
N LYS A 18 14.12 -11.42 -17.51
CA LYS A 18 13.21 -10.33 -17.91
C LYS A 18 11.89 -10.29 -17.12
N ARG A 19 11.85 -10.90 -15.94
CA ARG A 19 10.70 -10.88 -15.03
C ARG A 19 10.52 -9.51 -14.38
N ILE A 20 11.62 -8.81 -14.08
CA ILE A 20 11.61 -7.41 -13.64
C ILE A 20 12.60 -6.57 -14.46
N VAL A 21 12.36 -5.26 -14.56
CA VAL A 21 13.27 -4.32 -15.23
C VAL A 21 14.31 -3.72 -14.28
N GLY A 22 13.90 -3.36 -13.07
CA GLY A 22 14.79 -2.88 -12.03
C GLY A 22 14.11 -2.80 -10.67
N SER A 23 14.91 -2.75 -9.62
CA SER A 23 14.40 -2.65 -8.25
C SER A 23 15.33 -1.92 -7.30
N VAL A 24 14.76 -1.42 -6.20
CA VAL A 24 15.47 -0.97 -5.01
C VAL A 24 15.07 -1.89 -3.86
N LEU A 25 16.03 -2.64 -3.32
CA LEU A 25 15.82 -3.59 -2.23
C LEU A 25 16.62 -3.16 -1.00
N LEU A 26 15.91 -2.99 0.12
CA LEU A 26 16.44 -2.53 1.40
C LEU A 26 16.06 -3.53 2.49
N VAL A 27 17.04 -4.00 3.25
CA VAL A 27 16.89 -4.93 4.39
C VAL A 27 17.63 -4.36 5.58
N ARG A 28 16.91 -4.21 6.70
CA ARG A 28 17.47 -3.81 7.99
C ARG A 28 17.16 -4.85 9.06
N LYS A 29 18.10 -5.06 9.98
CA LYS A 29 17.93 -5.89 11.18
C LYS A 29 18.31 -5.07 12.41
N ASP A 30 17.37 -4.93 13.34
CA ASP A 30 17.50 -4.07 14.53
C ASP A 30 17.94 -2.65 14.18
N GLY A 31 17.44 -2.12 13.06
CA GLY A 31 17.77 -0.80 12.53
C GLY A 31 19.13 -0.68 11.87
N ARG A 32 19.94 -1.75 11.84
CA ARG A 32 21.21 -1.79 11.12
C ARG A 32 20.98 -2.24 9.67
N PRO A 33 21.51 -1.52 8.67
CA PRO A 33 21.41 -1.94 7.27
C PRO A 33 22.21 -3.22 7.03
N LEU A 34 21.54 -4.24 6.51
CA LEU A 34 22.17 -5.49 6.05
C LEU A 34 22.33 -5.51 4.53
N TYR A 35 21.42 -4.85 3.81
CA TYR A 35 21.43 -4.76 2.36
C TYR A 35 20.69 -3.50 1.92
N GLU A 36 21.29 -2.65 1.08
CA GLU A 36 20.64 -1.45 0.54
C GLU A 36 21.15 -1.18 -0.88
N LYS A 37 20.56 -1.83 -1.89
CA LYS A 37 21.02 -1.74 -3.28
C LYS A 37 19.90 -1.41 -4.26
N ALA A 38 20.32 -0.83 -5.38
CA ALA A 38 19.51 -0.61 -6.56
C ALA A 38 20.06 -1.47 -7.70
N HIS A 39 19.16 -2.03 -8.52
CA HIS A 39 19.48 -2.98 -9.58
C HIS A 39 18.71 -2.67 -10.85
N GLY A 40 19.31 -3.02 -11.99
CA GLY A 40 18.68 -2.88 -13.29
C GLY A 40 18.45 -1.43 -13.69
N LEU A 41 17.33 -1.18 -14.38
CA LEU A 41 17.05 0.11 -15.01
C LEU A 41 15.78 0.73 -14.41
N ALA A 42 15.84 2.03 -14.10
CA ALA A 42 14.65 2.81 -13.78
C ALA A 42 13.81 3.09 -15.03
N ASP A 43 14.46 3.14 -16.19
CA ASP A 43 13.85 3.26 -17.51
C ASP A 43 14.72 2.52 -18.54
N ARG A 44 14.19 1.41 -19.05
CA ARG A 44 14.88 0.54 -20.00
C ARG A 44 15.01 1.19 -21.37
N GLU A 45 13.95 1.83 -21.84
CA GLU A 45 13.91 2.46 -23.16
C GLU A 45 14.84 3.67 -23.24
N ALA A 46 15.01 4.41 -22.13
CA ALA A 46 15.98 5.49 -22.01
C ALA A 46 17.38 5.06 -21.54
N GLY A 47 17.58 3.78 -21.20
CA GLY A 47 18.85 3.26 -20.67
C GLY A 47 19.26 3.86 -19.31
N ARG A 48 18.31 4.35 -18.52
CA ARG A 48 18.59 5.00 -17.23
C ARG A 48 18.69 3.96 -16.12
N ALA A 49 19.86 3.90 -15.50
CA ALA A 49 20.13 3.02 -14.37
C ALA A 49 19.20 3.30 -13.18
N MET A 50 18.83 2.23 -12.48
CA MET A 50 18.12 2.34 -11.19
C MET A 50 19.06 2.92 -10.13
N SER A 51 18.53 3.78 -9.28
CA SER A 51 19.24 4.37 -8.13
C SER A 51 18.44 4.19 -6.84
N ARG A 52 19.10 4.23 -5.68
CA ARG A 52 18.43 4.07 -4.38
C ARG A 52 17.37 5.14 -4.11
N ASP A 53 17.55 6.31 -4.68
CA ASP A 53 16.66 7.46 -4.59
C ASP A 53 15.68 7.54 -5.77
N THR A 54 15.56 6.50 -6.59
CA THR A 54 14.51 6.43 -7.61
C THR A 54 13.13 6.54 -6.95
N ILE A 55 12.26 7.37 -7.52
CA ILE A 55 10.88 7.58 -7.08
C ILE A 55 9.98 6.57 -7.78
N PHE A 56 9.06 5.95 -7.04
CA PHE A 56 8.11 4.97 -7.51
C PHE A 56 6.68 5.44 -7.23
N ARG A 57 5.75 5.08 -8.12
CA ARG A 57 4.31 5.14 -7.82
C ARG A 57 4.00 4.07 -6.77
N LEU A 58 3.59 4.46 -5.58
CA LEU A 58 3.54 3.57 -4.41
C LEU A 58 2.38 2.59 -4.47
N SER A 59 1.27 2.92 -5.14
CA SER A 59 0.03 2.16 -5.04
C SER A 59 -0.28 1.84 -3.58
N SER A 60 -0.55 0.58 -3.23
CA SER A 60 -1.01 0.21 -1.88
C SER A 60 0.05 0.30 -0.76
N VAL A 61 1.30 0.63 -1.11
CA VAL A 61 2.31 1.09 -0.13
C VAL A 61 1.90 2.43 0.52
N THR A 62 0.98 3.19 -0.11
CA THR A 62 0.36 4.40 0.48
C THR A 62 -0.43 4.11 1.76
N LYS A 63 -1.05 2.92 1.86
CA LYS A 63 -2.00 2.59 2.94
C LYS A 63 -1.40 2.69 4.35
N PRO A 64 -0.25 2.06 4.67
CA PRO A 64 0.35 2.19 5.99
C PRO A 64 0.75 3.64 6.36
N ILE A 65 1.02 4.51 5.38
CA ILE A 65 1.30 5.94 5.63
C ILE A 65 0.01 6.64 6.09
N VAL A 66 -1.12 6.37 5.42
CA VAL A 66 -2.44 6.90 5.80
C VAL A 66 -2.87 6.34 7.16
N ALA A 67 -2.67 5.04 7.40
CA ALA A 67 -2.98 4.42 8.69
C ALA A 67 -2.18 5.07 9.84
N ALA A 68 -0.87 5.28 9.67
CA ALA A 68 -0.05 6.01 10.64
C ALA A 68 -0.58 7.43 10.90
N THR A 69 -1.04 8.11 9.85
CA THR A 69 -1.65 9.45 9.95
C THR A 69 -2.94 9.43 10.77
N ILE A 70 -3.81 8.43 10.57
CA ILE A 70 -5.04 8.26 11.34
C ILE A 70 -4.73 7.99 12.82
N LEU A 71 -3.75 7.14 13.11
CA LEU A 71 -3.34 6.87 14.49
C LEU A 71 -2.72 8.11 15.16
N ALA A 72 -1.98 8.94 14.43
CA ALA A 72 -1.43 10.18 14.96
C ALA A 72 -2.54 11.22 15.22
N LEU A 73 -3.54 11.29 14.33
CA LEU A 73 -4.75 12.10 14.57
C LEU A 73 -5.53 11.61 15.80
N MET A 74 -5.56 10.29 16.04
CA MET A 74 -6.17 9.70 17.23
C MET A 74 -5.43 10.14 18.51
N GLU A 75 -4.10 10.06 18.53
CA GLU A 75 -3.30 10.56 19.66
C GLU A 75 -3.47 12.07 19.88
N ALA A 76 -3.67 12.83 18.80
CA ALA A 76 -3.98 14.26 18.86
C ALA A 76 -5.43 14.57 19.32
N GLY A 77 -6.23 13.55 19.64
CA GLY A 77 -7.62 13.70 20.09
C GLY A 77 -8.56 14.22 19.00
N LYS A 78 -8.21 14.05 17.72
CA LYS A 78 -9.01 14.52 16.57
C LYS A 78 -10.00 13.48 16.05
N ILE A 79 -9.77 12.22 16.38
CA ILE A 79 -10.55 11.08 15.93
C ILE A 79 -10.44 9.93 16.93
N ARG A 80 -11.45 9.07 17.02
CA ARG A 80 -11.39 7.81 17.76
C ARG A 80 -11.63 6.64 16.82
N LEU A 81 -11.08 5.48 17.19
CA LEU A 81 -11.22 4.25 16.39
C LEU A 81 -12.67 3.74 16.34
N ASP A 82 -13.44 4.00 17.40
CA ASP A 82 -14.85 3.62 17.53
C ASP A 82 -15.83 4.68 16.99
N ASP A 83 -15.33 5.83 16.51
CA ASP A 83 -16.21 6.84 15.94
C ASP A 83 -16.88 6.32 14.66
N ALA A 84 -18.17 6.62 14.52
CA ALA A 84 -18.88 6.43 13.27
C ALA A 84 -18.29 7.34 12.19
N VAL A 85 -18.10 6.79 10.99
CA VAL A 85 -17.64 7.54 9.80
C VAL A 85 -18.54 8.74 9.50
N THR A 86 -19.83 8.65 9.81
CA THR A 86 -20.83 9.70 9.61
C THR A 86 -20.64 10.93 10.50
N VAL A 87 -19.82 10.84 11.56
CA VAL A 87 -19.38 12.03 12.33
C VAL A 87 -18.54 12.96 11.46
N TYR A 88 -17.74 12.38 10.55
CA TYR A 88 -16.82 13.11 9.67
C TYR A 88 -17.38 13.31 8.27
N LEU A 89 -18.13 12.31 7.77
CA LEU A 89 -18.75 12.30 6.45
C LEU A 89 -20.25 11.98 6.58
N PRO A 90 -21.11 12.96 6.92
CA PRO A 90 -22.53 12.73 7.26
C PRO A 90 -23.36 12.03 6.17
N ASP A 91 -22.95 12.16 4.91
CA ASP A 91 -23.63 11.57 3.75
C ASP A 91 -23.03 10.21 3.34
N PHE A 92 -21.97 9.75 4.00
CA PHE A 92 -21.36 8.45 3.73
C PHE A 92 -22.15 7.33 4.43
N LYS A 93 -23.23 6.89 3.77
CA LYS A 93 -24.22 5.94 4.30
C LYS A 93 -24.50 4.78 3.33
N PRO A 94 -23.48 3.98 2.96
CA PRO A 94 -23.70 2.80 2.14
C PRO A 94 -24.61 1.80 2.86
N ALA A 95 -25.52 1.18 2.10
CA ALA A 95 -26.53 0.27 2.63
C ALA A 95 -26.16 -1.19 2.32
N LEU A 96 -26.67 -2.10 3.13
CA LEU A 96 -26.69 -3.53 2.82
C LEU A 96 -27.76 -3.84 1.75
N ALA A 97 -27.73 -5.04 1.18
CA ALA A 97 -28.70 -5.50 0.18
C ALA A 97 -30.16 -5.45 0.66
N ASP A 98 -30.40 -5.53 1.97
CA ASP A 98 -31.73 -5.41 2.59
C ASP A 98 -32.19 -3.95 2.79
N GLY A 99 -31.38 -2.97 2.39
CA GLY A 99 -31.65 -1.54 2.52
C GLY A 99 -31.29 -0.95 3.89
N SER A 100 -30.82 -1.76 4.84
CA SER A 100 -30.36 -1.24 6.13
C SER A 100 -29.03 -0.49 6.00
N VAL A 101 -28.88 0.59 6.77
CA VAL A 101 -27.67 1.42 6.79
C VAL A 101 -26.94 1.19 8.12
N PRO A 102 -25.98 0.24 8.17
CA PRO A 102 -25.25 -0.04 9.39
C PRO A 102 -24.23 1.06 9.70
N GLU A 103 -23.81 1.13 10.97
CA GLU A 103 -22.71 2.01 11.37
C GLU A 103 -21.35 1.44 10.92
N ILE A 104 -20.57 2.26 10.22
CA ILE A 104 -19.17 1.98 9.87
C ILE A 104 -18.29 2.82 10.80
N THR A 105 -17.30 2.20 11.44
CA THR A 105 -16.36 2.90 12.32
C THR A 105 -15.01 3.11 11.63
N ILE A 106 -14.17 3.97 12.21
CA ILE A 106 -12.79 4.16 11.78
C ILE A 106 -11.98 2.87 11.86
N HIS A 107 -12.21 2.06 12.90
CA HIS A 107 -11.65 0.71 13.02
C HIS A 107 -12.03 -0.17 11.82
N HIS A 108 -13.31 -0.21 11.43
CA HIS A 108 -13.76 -0.99 10.26
C HIS A 108 -13.07 -0.56 8.96
N LEU A 109 -12.78 0.74 8.81
CA LEU A 109 -12.05 1.22 7.64
C LEU A 109 -10.58 0.80 7.67
N LEU A 110 -9.88 0.97 8.80
CA LEU A 110 -8.48 0.60 8.96
C LEU A 110 -8.23 -0.89 8.72
N THR A 111 -9.19 -1.74 9.09
CA THR A 111 -9.06 -3.20 9.00
C THR A 111 -9.59 -3.80 7.71
N HIS A 112 -10.13 -2.98 6.80
CA HIS A 112 -10.88 -3.46 5.63
C HIS A 112 -12.07 -4.38 5.99
N SER A 113 -12.68 -4.18 7.17
CA SER A 113 -13.87 -4.91 7.61
C SER A 113 -15.16 -4.08 7.49
N ALA A 114 -15.15 -2.98 6.74
CA ALA A 114 -16.30 -2.09 6.56
C ALA A 114 -17.38 -2.64 5.59
N GLY A 115 -17.08 -3.67 4.80
CA GLY A 115 -17.97 -4.19 3.76
C GLY A 115 -17.94 -3.39 2.45
N LEU A 116 -17.09 -2.36 2.33
CA LEU A 116 -17.01 -1.54 1.12
C LEU A 116 -16.52 -2.37 -0.09
N ALA A 117 -17.25 -2.29 -1.20
CA ALA A 117 -16.90 -2.96 -2.44
C ALA A 117 -15.85 -2.19 -3.25
N SER A 118 -15.04 -2.91 -4.02
CA SER A 118 -14.16 -2.33 -5.06
C SER A 118 -14.91 -2.18 -6.40
N GLY A 119 -16.21 -1.90 -6.36
CA GLY A 119 -17.10 -1.90 -7.54
C GLY A 119 -16.79 -0.79 -8.54
N PRO A 120 -17.42 -0.83 -9.73
CA PRO A 120 -17.25 0.22 -10.73
C PRO A 120 -17.65 1.58 -10.16
N LEU A 121 -16.77 2.56 -10.32
CA LEU A 121 -17.04 3.96 -9.97
C LEU A 121 -17.62 4.75 -11.14
N LEU A 122 -17.58 4.24 -12.37
CA LEU A 122 -18.14 4.94 -13.52
C LEU A 122 -19.55 4.43 -13.80
N THR A 123 -20.43 5.34 -14.21
CA THR A 123 -21.71 4.96 -14.79
C THR A 123 -21.48 4.25 -16.15
N PRO A 124 -22.47 3.49 -16.65
CA PRO A 124 -22.39 2.90 -18.00
C PRO A 124 -22.16 3.96 -19.09
N ALA A 125 -22.77 5.14 -18.97
CA ALA A 125 -22.61 6.23 -19.92
C ALA A 125 -21.19 6.83 -19.89
N GLU A 126 -20.62 7.06 -18.70
CA GLU A 126 -19.24 7.53 -18.57
C GLU A 126 -18.23 6.51 -19.08
N THR A 127 -18.49 5.22 -18.82
CA THR A 127 -17.67 4.12 -19.35
C THR A 127 -17.71 4.13 -20.88
N ALA A 128 -18.89 4.25 -21.49
CA ALA A 128 -19.06 4.34 -22.93
C ALA A 128 -18.43 5.61 -23.54
N ALA A 129 -18.37 6.70 -22.77
CA ALA A 129 -17.71 7.95 -23.16
C ALA A 129 -16.19 7.94 -22.94
N GLY A 130 -15.61 6.85 -22.41
CA GLY A 130 -14.17 6.74 -22.17
C GLY A 130 -13.66 7.63 -21.03
N VAL A 131 -14.51 7.98 -20.06
CA VAL A 131 -14.10 8.76 -18.88
C VAL A 131 -13.06 7.98 -18.10
N ASN A 132 -11.96 8.64 -17.76
CA ASN A 132 -10.94 8.05 -16.92
C ASN A 132 -11.29 8.23 -15.44
N ARG A 133 -11.59 7.12 -14.74
CA ARG A 133 -12.00 7.12 -13.33
C ARG A 133 -10.96 7.74 -12.40
N TRP A 134 -9.68 7.69 -12.76
CA TRP A 134 -8.57 8.14 -11.91
C TRP A 134 -8.48 9.66 -11.79
N HIS A 135 -9.19 10.38 -12.66
CA HIS A 135 -9.29 11.84 -12.69
C HIS A 135 -10.64 12.36 -12.19
N LEU A 136 -11.47 11.49 -11.59
CA LEU A 136 -12.67 11.95 -10.91
C LEU A 136 -12.30 12.78 -9.67
N GLY A 137 -13.07 13.84 -9.42
CA GLY A 137 -12.95 14.65 -8.22
C GLY A 137 -13.33 13.90 -6.94
N ARG A 138 -12.81 14.38 -5.82
CA ARG A 138 -13.03 13.83 -4.47
C ARG A 138 -14.50 13.62 -4.14
N GLU A 139 -15.33 14.64 -4.38
CA GLU A 139 -16.75 14.66 -4.05
C GLU A 139 -17.49 13.57 -4.82
N THR A 140 -17.19 13.45 -6.12
CA THR A 140 -17.74 12.41 -6.99
C THR A 140 -17.36 11.01 -6.52
N ILE A 141 -16.08 10.78 -6.18
CA ILE A 141 -15.62 9.48 -5.70
C ILE A 141 -16.30 9.11 -4.39
N VAL A 142 -16.31 10.01 -3.40
CA VAL A 142 -16.92 9.77 -2.09
C VAL A 142 -18.43 9.48 -2.22
N ALA A 143 -19.14 10.27 -3.02
CA ALA A 143 -20.57 10.06 -3.25
C ALA A 143 -20.86 8.71 -3.91
N ARG A 144 -20.03 8.27 -4.86
CA ARG A 144 -20.21 6.97 -5.53
C ARG A 144 -19.86 5.80 -4.64
N LEU A 145 -18.85 5.94 -3.78
CA LEU A 145 -18.54 4.96 -2.75
C LEU A 145 -19.68 4.84 -1.72
N ALA A 146 -20.26 5.97 -1.30
CA ALA A 146 -21.40 6.00 -0.38
C ALA A 146 -22.67 5.37 -0.98
N ALA A 147 -22.77 5.33 -2.32
CA ALA A 147 -23.91 4.74 -3.02
C ALA A 147 -23.74 3.25 -3.34
N GLN A 148 -22.58 2.65 -3.04
CA GLN A 148 -22.37 1.22 -3.26
C GLN A 148 -23.03 0.38 -2.17
N GLU A 149 -23.56 -0.77 -2.58
CA GLU A 149 -24.03 -1.80 -1.64
C GLU A 149 -22.84 -2.39 -0.88
N LEU A 150 -23.00 -2.54 0.44
CA LEU A 150 -22.03 -3.23 1.29
C LEU A 150 -22.08 -4.74 1.04
N LEU A 151 -20.90 -5.35 0.94
CA LEU A 151 -20.73 -6.79 0.74
C LEU A 151 -21.16 -7.62 1.96
N PHE A 152 -21.04 -7.05 3.16
CA PHE A 152 -21.37 -7.67 4.43
C PHE A 152 -21.51 -6.60 5.52
N ALA A 153 -22.13 -6.96 6.64
CA ALA A 153 -22.26 -6.07 7.79
C ALA A 153 -20.87 -5.70 8.35
N PRO A 154 -20.61 -4.44 8.70
CA PRO A 154 -19.31 -4.02 9.21
C PRO A 154 -18.83 -4.89 10.38
N GLY A 155 -17.59 -5.37 10.29
CA GLY A 155 -16.93 -6.23 11.29
C GLY A 155 -17.15 -7.74 11.10
N THR A 156 -18.08 -8.18 10.24
CA THR A 156 -18.43 -9.61 10.06
C THR A 156 -17.69 -10.29 8.90
N GLY A 157 -16.89 -9.54 8.15
CA GLY A 157 -16.14 -10.03 7.00
C GLY A 157 -14.94 -9.14 6.69
N TRP A 158 -14.15 -9.56 5.71
CA TRP A 158 -13.02 -8.78 5.20
C TRP A 158 -13.11 -8.68 3.68
N ALA A 159 -12.93 -7.48 3.15
CA ALA A 159 -12.88 -7.25 1.71
C ALA A 159 -11.91 -6.10 1.44
N TYR A 160 -10.92 -6.39 0.60
CA TYR A 160 -10.02 -5.36 0.14
C TYR A 160 -10.73 -4.33 -0.72
N GLY A 161 -10.53 -3.05 -0.42
CA GLY A 161 -11.23 -2.00 -1.13
C GLY A 161 -10.92 -0.57 -0.68
N PRO A 162 -11.86 0.36 -0.91
CA PRO A 162 -11.61 1.80 -0.86
C PRO A 162 -11.61 2.38 0.56
N SER A 163 -11.59 1.54 1.61
CA SER A 163 -11.65 1.98 3.00
C SER A 163 -10.60 3.02 3.36
N ILE A 164 -9.37 2.86 2.86
CA ILE A 164 -8.28 3.79 3.13
C ILE A 164 -8.42 5.10 2.35
N ASP A 165 -9.14 5.10 1.21
CA ASP A 165 -9.49 6.34 0.50
C ASP A 165 -10.46 7.19 1.33
N VAL A 166 -11.44 6.56 1.98
CA VAL A 166 -12.38 7.23 2.90
C VAL A 166 -11.63 7.81 4.09
N LEU A 167 -10.72 7.06 4.71
CA LEU A 167 -9.84 7.58 5.77
C LEU A 167 -9.00 8.76 5.30
N GLY A 168 -8.51 8.71 4.06
CA GLY A 168 -7.75 9.79 3.45
C GLY A 168 -8.54 11.10 3.39
N VAL A 169 -9.82 11.03 3.01
CA VAL A 169 -10.71 12.19 2.98
C VAL A 169 -10.93 12.76 4.38
N ILE A 170 -11.19 11.89 5.37
CA ILE A 170 -11.38 12.29 6.78
C ILE A 170 -10.12 12.98 7.32
N ALA A 171 -8.93 12.40 7.07
CA ALA A 171 -7.67 12.97 7.53
C ALA A 171 -7.43 14.38 6.97
N GLY A 172 -7.68 14.60 5.67
CA GLY A 172 -7.58 15.92 5.05
C GLY A 172 -8.56 16.94 5.66
N GLN A 173 -9.82 16.54 5.87
CA GLN A 173 -10.82 17.40 6.52
C GLN A 173 -10.42 17.80 7.94
N LEU A 174 -9.90 16.86 8.74
CA LEU A 174 -9.51 17.10 10.13
C LEU A 174 -8.32 18.07 10.28
N VAL A 175 -7.52 18.25 9.23
CA VAL A 175 -6.44 19.25 9.19
C VAL A 175 -6.82 20.52 8.42
N GLY A 176 -8.04 20.60 7.88
CA GLY A 176 -8.51 21.74 7.10
C GLY A 176 -7.86 21.84 5.71
N GLY A 177 -7.43 20.72 5.13
CA GLY A 177 -6.69 20.69 3.87
C GLY A 177 -6.85 19.38 3.10
N THR A 178 -5.78 18.98 2.41
CA THR A 178 -5.70 17.77 1.60
C THR A 178 -5.17 16.58 2.41
N LEU A 179 -5.22 15.38 1.85
CA LEU A 179 -4.59 14.20 2.45
C LEU A 179 -3.06 14.38 2.54
N GLU A 180 -2.44 14.99 1.52
CA GLU A 180 -1.01 15.33 1.55
C GLU A 180 -0.67 16.23 2.73
N ASP A 181 -1.52 17.21 3.05
CA ASP A 181 -1.30 18.09 4.21
C ASP A 181 -1.30 17.32 5.53
N ALA A 182 -2.24 16.37 5.69
CA ALA A 182 -2.32 15.53 6.87
C ALA A 182 -1.09 14.60 6.99
N ILE A 183 -0.73 13.91 5.90
CA ILE A 183 0.44 13.02 5.86
C ILE A 183 1.73 13.82 6.12
N THR A 184 1.87 15.00 5.50
CA THR A 184 3.04 15.87 5.70
C THR A 184 3.17 16.30 7.14
N ARG A 185 2.05 16.71 7.76
CA ARG A 185 2.04 17.19 9.15
C ARG A 185 2.40 16.11 10.16
N TYR A 186 1.86 14.90 10.00
CA TYR A 186 1.92 13.87 11.05
C TYR A 186 2.93 12.75 10.77
N VAL A 187 3.33 12.54 9.51
CA VAL A 187 4.17 11.39 9.13
C VAL A 187 5.41 11.82 8.34
N THR A 188 5.23 12.30 7.11
CA THR A 188 6.38 12.48 6.20
C THR A 188 7.27 13.65 6.60
N GLY A 189 6.72 14.72 7.18
CA GLY A 189 7.51 15.82 7.74
C GLY A 189 8.38 15.38 8.93
N PRO A 190 7.79 14.83 10.01
CA PRO A 190 8.56 14.34 11.16
C PRO A 190 9.58 13.24 10.82
N LEU A 191 9.28 12.40 9.83
CA LEU A 191 10.19 11.34 9.38
C LEU A 191 11.14 11.75 8.26
N GLN A 192 11.09 12.99 7.77
CA GLN A 192 11.94 13.48 6.67
C GLN A 192 11.81 12.60 5.40
N MET A 193 10.57 12.29 5.03
CA MET A 193 10.22 11.54 3.81
C MET A 193 9.85 12.52 2.68
N ASP A 194 10.82 13.33 2.25
CA ASP A 194 10.60 14.52 1.42
C ASP A 194 10.06 14.24 0.00
N ASP A 195 10.27 13.02 -0.49
CA ASP A 195 9.85 12.54 -1.81
C ASP A 195 8.52 11.79 -1.76
N THR A 196 7.95 11.56 -0.58
CA THR A 196 6.68 10.84 -0.40
C THR A 196 5.48 11.78 -0.44
N ARG A 197 4.78 11.83 -1.59
CA ARG A 197 3.75 12.85 -1.93
C ARG A 197 2.68 12.33 -2.88
N PHE A 198 1.63 13.11 -3.12
CA PHE A 198 0.63 12.84 -4.18
C PHE A 198 1.00 13.51 -5.52
N GLY A 199 2.30 13.55 -5.80
CA GLY A 199 2.90 14.09 -7.01
C GLY A 199 4.40 13.76 -7.03
N VAL A 200 5.10 14.14 -8.09
CA VAL A 200 6.54 13.89 -8.24
C VAL A 200 7.29 15.22 -8.32
N ARG A 201 8.21 15.45 -7.37
CA ARG A 201 9.02 16.69 -7.33
C ARG A 201 10.09 16.73 -8.42
N ASP A 202 10.71 15.58 -8.67
CA ASP A 202 11.75 15.41 -9.68
C ASP A 202 11.38 14.24 -10.60
N THR A 203 10.83 14.57 -11.75
CA THR A 203 10.38 13.58 -12.73
C THR A 203 11.54 12.82 -13.36
N SER A 204 12.78 13.34 -13.30
CA SER A 204 13.98 12.63 -13.80
C SER A 204 14.33 11.42 -12.92
N ARG A 205 13.88 11.41 -11.66
CA ARG A 205 14.03 10.30 -10.71
C ARG A 205 12.88 9.31 -10.75
N LEU A 206 11.79 9.56 -11.47
CA LEU A 206 10.64 8.68 -11.51
C LEU A 206 10.94 7.40 -12.32
N ALA A 207 10.67 6.22 -11.77
CA ALA A 207 10.74 4.98 -12.52
C ALA A 207 9.65 4.93 -13.60
N ALA A 208 10.02 4.49 -14.81
CA ALA A 208 9.06 4.07 -15.81
C ALA A 208 8.30 2.84 -15.30
N ALA A 209 6.98 2.77 -15.53
CA ALA A 209 6.16 1.67 -15.02
C ALA A 209 6.05 0.56 -16.06
N TYR A 210 6.37 -0.67 -15.67
CA TYR A 210 6.29 -1.86 -16.51
C TYR A 210 5.25 -2.83 -15.95
N ALA A 211 4.56 -3.51 -16.86
CA ALA A 211 3.69 -4.63 -16.56
C ALA A 211 4.37 -5.96 -16.90
N ASP A 212 3.93 -7.06 -16.29
CA ASP A 212 4.29 -8.41 -16.74
C ASP A 212 3.86 -8.62 -18.20
N GLY A 213 4.65 -9.37 -18.96
CA GLY A 213 4.37 -9.69 -20.36
C GLY A 213 4.85 -11.07 -20.74
N THR A 214 4.29 -11.63 -21.82
CA THR A 214 4.58 -13.01 -22.26
C THR A 214 6.03 -13.24 -22.68
N GLU A 215 6.72 -12.18 -23.12
CA GLU A 215 8.14 -12.22 -23.54
C GLU A 215 9.05 -11.45 -22.56
N GLY A 216 8.53 -11.14 -21.37
CA GLY A 216 9.15 -10.29 -20.36
C GLY A 216 8.39 -8.98 -20.16
N ALA A 217 8.88 -8.17 -19.23
CA ALA A 217 8.22 -6.94 -18.80
C ALA A 217 7.99 -5.93 -19.96
N VAL A 218 6.79 -5.38 -20.05
CA VAL A 218 6.35 -4.43 -21.08
C VAL A 218 6.12 -3.04 -20.49
N LEU A 219 6.50 -1.99 -21.20
CA LEU A 219 6.26 -0.61 -20.75
C LEU A 219 4.74 -0.36 -20.72
N MET A 220 4.23 0.14 -19.59
CA MET A 220 2.81 0.46 -19.45
C MET A 220 2.44 1.66 -20.33
N GLY A 221 1.29 1.53 -21.01
CA GLY A 221 0.58 2.67 -21.59
C GLY A 221 -0.17 3.48 -20.52
N ASP A 222 -0.93 4.46 -20.98
CA ASP A 222 -1.70 5.34 -20.10
C ASP A 222 -3.12 5.57 -20.66
N PRO A 223 -4.14 4.82 -20.20
CA PRO A 223 -4.09 3.75 -19.19
C PRO A 223 -3.53 2.42 -19.73
N HIS A 224 -3.25 1.47 -18.84
CA HIS A 224 -2.81 0.11 -19.18
C HIS A 224 -3.56 -0.94 -18.34
N SER A 225 -4.02 -2.03 -18.95
CA SER A 225 -4.80 -3.06 -18.25
C SER A 225 -4.16 -4.43 -18.35
N VAL A 226 -4.12 -5.16 -17.24
CA VAL A 226 -3.63 -6.54 -17.16
C VAL A 226 -4.66 -7.43 -16.48
N ALA A 227 -4.74 -8.69 -16.92
CA ALA A 227 -5.50 -9.70 -16.20
C ALA A 227 -4.76 -10.10 -14.92
N ASN A 228 -5.49 -10.29 -13.83
CA ASN A 228 -4.91 -10.66 -12.54
C ASN A 228 -4.85 -12.18 -12.37
N ASN A 229 -3.80 -12.67 -11.69
CA ASN A 229 -3.66 -14.09 -11.34
C ASN A 229 -4.75 -14.59 -10.37
N TRP A 230 -5.40 -13.67 -9.67
CA TRP A 230 -6.50 -13.91 -8.72
C TRP A 230 -7.88 -13.61 -9.33
N GLY A 231 -7.94 -13.43 -10.66
CA GLY A 231 -9.17 -13.11 -11.39
C GLY A 231 -9.44 -11.61 -11.48
N GLY A 232 -10.10 -11.19 -12.57
CA GLY A 232 -10.40 -9.79 -12.86
C GLY A 232 -9.30 -9.07 -13.65
N VAL A 233 -9.44 -7.74 -13.73
CA VAL A 233 -8.54 -6.86 -14.49
C VAL A 233 -8.07 -5.73 -13.59
N THR A 234 -6.76 -5.51 -13.53
CA THR A 234 -6.18 -4.30 -12.95
C THR A 234 -5.89 -3.30 -14.05
N THR A 235 -6.39 -2.08 -13.88
CA THR A 235 -6.09 -0.95 -14.77
C THR A 235 -5.18 0.03 -14.05
N TYR A 236 -4.02 0.26 -14.63
CA TYR A 236 -3.04 1.26 -14.25
C TYR A 236 -3.24 2.55 -15.03
N ASP A 237 -2.84 3.65 -14.40
CA ASP A 237 -2.78 4.98 -14.99
C ASP A 237 -1.49 5.63 -14.50
N PRO A 238 -0.37 5.37 -15.19
CA PRO A 238 0.89 5.99 -14.83
C PRO A 238 0.84 7.53 -14.89
N GLY A 239 0.05 8.13 -15.78
CA GLY A 239 -0.03 9.58 -15.95
C GLY A 239 -0.67 10.31 -14.78
N ARG A 240 -1.56 9.64 -14.04
CA ARG A 240 -2.27 10.16 -12.88
C ARG A 240 -1.41 10.93 -11.89
N ILE A 241 -0.17 10.47 -11.64
CA ILE A 241 0.73 11.10 -10.65
C ILE A 241 1.17 12.52 -11.04
N PHE A 242 0.96 12.92 -12.29
CA PHE A 242 1.26 14.26 -12.79
C PHE A 242 0.04 15.19 -12.78
N ASP A 243 -1.17 14.67 -12.54
CA ASP A 243 -2.36 15.48 -12.42
C ASP A 243 -2.55 15.98 -10.98
N ALA A 244 -2.25 17.26 -10.76
CA ALA A 244 -2.43 17.92 -9.47
C ALA A 244 -3.89 18.01 -9.01
N GLN A 245 -4.87 17.78 -9.90
CA GLN A 245 -6.30 17.77 -9.58
C GLN A 245 -6.83 16.34 -9.33
N ALA A 246 -6.03 15.31 -9.58
CA ALA A 246 -6.44 13.94 -9.32
C ALA A 246 -6.74 13.75 -7.82
N PHE A 247 -7.85 13.09 -7.50
CA PHE A 247 -8.24 12.79 -6.13
C PHE A 247 -7.10 12.11 -5.37
N GLN A 248 -6.66 12.64 -4.23
CA GLN A 248 -5.57 12.03 -3.45
C GLN A 248 -6.03 10.71 -2.80
N SER A 249 -5.89 9.60 -3.54
CA SER A 249 -6.31 8.26 -3.12
C SER A 249 -5.44 7.75 -1.96
N GLY A 250 -5.99 7.68 -0.75
CA GLY A 250 -5.29 7.10 0.40
C GLY A 250 -4.97 5.61 0.21
N GLY A 251 -5.73 4.91 -0.64
CA GLY A 251 -5.49 3.52 -0.99
C GLY A 251 -4.34 3.31 -1.96
N GLY A 252 -3.91 4.31 -2.74
CA GLY A 252 -3.06 4.04 -3.90
C GLY A 252 -2.34 5.21 -4.57
N GLY A 253 -2.57 6.44 -4.13
CA GLY A 253 -2.33 7.62 -4.94
C GLY A 253 -0.95 8.27 -4.82
N ALA A 254 -0.11 7.85 -3.87
CA ALA A 254 1.16 8.50 -3.60
C ALA A 254 2.31 7.98 -4.49
N ALA A 255 3.35 8.78 -4.60
CA ALA A 255 4.69 8.39 -5.03
C ALA A 255 5.68 8.55 -3.87
N GLY A 256 6.83 7.88 -3.94
CA GLY A 256 7.87 7.94 -2.90
C GLY A 256 9.06 7.05 -3.22
N THR A 257 10.05 7.03 -2.34
CA THR A 257 11.28 6.25 -2.50
C THR A 257 11.33 5.07 -1.53
N GLY A 258 12.14 4.05 -1.84
CA GLY A 258 12.42 2.96 -0.91
C GLY A 258 12.97 3.46 0.45
N PRO A 259 13.98 4.36 0.47
CA PRO A 259 14.50 4.94 1.70
C PRO A 259 13.47 5.70 2.54
N ASP A 260 12.56 6.47 1.92
CA ASP A 260 11.48 7.13 2.64
C ASP A 260 10.56 6.12 3.32
N PHE A 261 10.11 5.12 2.58
CA PHE A 261 9.23 4.10 3.13
C PHE A 261 9.91 3.26 4.22
N MET A 262 11.21 2.99 4.10
CA MET A 262 12.01 2.33 5.15
C MET A 262 12.04 3.15 6.45
N ARG A 263 12.01 4.50 6.40
CA ARG A 263 11.92 5.33 7.61
C ARG A 263 10.61 5.09 8.36
N LEU A 264 9.49 4.94 7.64
CA LEU A 264 8.21 4.56 8.28
C LEU A 264 8.31 3.16 8.90
N LEU A 265 8.82 2.16 8.18
CA LEU A 265 8.92 0.81 8.72
C LEU A 265 9.78 0.74 9.98
N GLU A 266 10.95 1.41 9.96
CA GLU A 266 11.84 1.45 11.13
C GLU A 266 11.25 2.24 12.28
N CYS A 267 10.50 3.31 12.01
CA CYS A 267 9.73 4.03 13.01
C CYS A 267 8.73 3.08 13.70
N LEU A 268 7.92 2.35 12.92
CA LEU A 268 6.96 1.38 13.48
C LEU A 268 7.67 0.23 14.22
N ARG A 269 8.76 -0.31 13.66
CA ARG A 269 9.52 -1.40 14.29
C ARG A 269 10.11 -0.98 15.65
N SER A 270 10.63 0.25 15.74
CA SER A 270 11.32 0.77 16.93
C SER A 270 10.42 1.40 17.99
N GLY A 271 9.10 1.36 17.81
CA GLY A 271 8.13 1.80 18.82
C GLY A 271 7.48 3.16 18.55
N GLY A 272 7.53 3.65 17.32
CA GLY A 272 6.67 4.73 16.82
C GLY A 272 7.25 6.14 16.86
N GLY A 273 8.35 6.37 17.58
CA GLY A 273 8.97 7.69 17.66
C GLY A 273 9.54 8.16 16.31
N PRO A 274 9.29 9.41 15.88
CA PRO A 274 8.65 10.50 16.62
C PRO A 274 7.13 10.68 16.38
N ILE A 275 6.48 9.83 15.58
CA ILE A 275 5.11 10.09 15.07
C ILE A 275 3.98 9.49 15.92
N LEU A 276 4.27 8.44 16.70
CA LEU A 276 3.30 7.68 17.49
C LEU A 276 3.91 7.23 18.82
N GLN A 277 3.09 7.08 19.85
CA GLN A 277 3.49 6.43 21.09
C GLN A 277 3.66 4.91 20.90
N ARG A 278 4.51 4.32 21.75
CA ARG A 278 4.82 2.89 21.72
C ARG A 278 3.58 2.00 21.82
N ASP A 279 2.65 2.33 22.70
CA ASP A 279 1.43 1.54 22.91
C ASP A 279 0.50 1.61 21.71
N THR A 280 0.41 2.77 21.06
CA THR A 280 -0.37 2.95 19.83
C THR A 280 0.19 2.13 18.69
N VAL A 281 1.52 2.12 18.52
CA VAL A 281 2.16 1.27 17.50
C VAL A 281 2.00 -0.21 17.83
N ALA A 282 2.18 -0.61 19.08
CA ALA A 282 1.98 -2.00 19.49
C ALA A 282 0.55 -2.48 19.18
N MET A 283 -0.45 -1.62 19.47
CA MET A 283 -1.84 -1.87 19.15
C MET A 283 -2.09 -1.91 17.63
N GLY A 284 -1.60 -0.93 16.87
CA GLY A 284 -1.79 -0.88 15.41
C GLY A 284 -1.10 -2.00 14.63
N MET A 285 0.01 -2.52 15.15
CA MET A 285 0.76 -3.65 14.58
C MET A 285 0.22 -5.03 15.01
N ALA A 286 -0.65 -5.08 16.02
CA ALA A 286 -1.29 -6.32 16.47
C ALA A 286 -2.41 -6.76 15.52
N ASN A 287 -2.92 -7.97 15.74
CA ASN A 287 -4.11 -8.44 15.04
C ASN A 287 -5.34 -7.62 15.44
N GLN A 288 -5.97 -6.98 14.46
CA GLN A 288 -7.15 -6.14 14.63
C GLN A 288 -8.41 -6.78 14.03
N THR A 289 -8.31 -8.02 13.55
CA THR A 289 -9.44 -8.82 13.05
C THR A 289 -9.45 -10.24 13.64
N PRO A 290 -9.33 -10.41 14.97
CA PRO A 290 -9.25 -11.74 15.60
C PRO A 290 -10.44 -12.65 15.30
N GLN A 291 -11.62 -12.06 15.05
CA GLN A 291 -12.85 -12.75 14.68
C GLN A 291 -12.85 -13.27 13.23
N LEU A 292 -11.94 -12.78 12.38
CA LEU A 292 -11.84 -13.13 10.96
C LEU A 292 -10.58 -13.98 10.72
N THR A 293 -10.66 -15.28 11.02
CA THR A 293 -9.50 -16.20 11.01
C THR A 293 -8.84 -16.38 9.63
N HIS A 294 -9.53 -15.99 8.56
CA HIS A 294 -9.05 -16.00 7.18
C HIS A 294 -9.35 -14.67 6.48
N ALA A 295 -9.13 -13.55 7.17
CA ALA A 295 -9.47 -12.22 6.66
C ALA A 295 -8.93 -12.00 5.24
N VAL A 296 -7.62 -12.21 5.04
CA VAL A 296 -6.98 -12.02 3.72
C VAL A 296 -6.91 -13.33 2.94
N SER A 297 -6.35 -14.36 3.58
CA SER A 297 -6.14 -15.70 3.03
C SER A 297 -5.86 -16.67 4.19
N PRO A 298 -5.72 -17.99 3.94
CA PRO A 298 -5.24 -18.91 4.98
C PRO A 298 -3.98 -18.39 5.67
N GLY A 299 -3.97 -18.43 7.01
CA GLY A 299 -2.86 -17.95 7.85
C GLY A 299 -2.74 -16.43 7.98
N LEU A 300 -3.54 -15.63 7.26
CA LEU A 300 -3.44 -14.16 7.26
C LEU A 300 -4.72 -13.49 7.79
N GLN A 301 -4.53 -12.70 8.84
CA GLN A 301 -5.50 -11.75 9.37
C GLN A 301 -5.06 -10.32 9.00
N PHE A 302 -5.55 -9.30 9.71
CA PHE A 302 -5.26 -7.91 9.36
C PHE A 302 -5.00 -7.04 10.59
N SER A 303 -3.98 -6.19 10.51
CA SER A 303 -3.65 -5.14 11.49
C SER A 303 -4.16 -3.79 10.98
N TYR A 304 -3.74 -2.67 11.56
CA TYR A 304 -4.03 -1.36 10.95
C TYR A 304 -3.09 -0.99 9.80
N PHE A 305 -1.97 -1.69 9.63
CA PHE A 305 -0.95 -1.35 8.64
C PHE A 305 -0.93 -2.30 7.43
N GLY A 306 -1.40 -3.53 7.57
CA GLY A 306 -1.39 -4.54 6.50
C GLY A 306 -1.85 -5.92 6.96
N ALA A 307 -1.55 -6.94 6.15
CA ALA A 307 -1.80 -8.33 6.53
C ALA A 307 -0.94 -8.69 7.74
N TRP A 308 -1.57 -9.37 8.70
CA TRP A 308 -0.94 -9.85 9.92
C TRP A 308 -0.83 -11.38 9.86
N VAL A 309 0.38 -11.91 10.00
CA VAL A 309 0.64 -13.34 9.89
C VAL A 309 0.25 -14.05 11.17
N ALA A 310 -0.89 -14.77 11.15
CA ALA A 310 -1.37 -15.58 12.27
C ALA A 310 -0.73 -16.97 12.29
N ASP A 311 -0.64 -17.60 11.11
CA ASP A 311 -0.01 -18.90 10.91
C ASP A 311 0.83 -18.84 9.63
N ALA A 312 2.15 -18.76 9.81
CA ALA A 312 3.10 -18.66 8.72
C ALA A 312 3.08 -19.89 7.79
N ARG A 313 2.83 -21.08 8.34
CA ARG A 313 2.76 -22.32 7.56
C ARG A 313 1.51 -22.34 6.70
N ALA A 314 0.36 -21.97 7.25
CA ALA A 314 -0.88 -21.86 6.49
C ALA A 314 -0.80 -20.75 5.42
N ALA A 315 -0.07 -19.67 5.69
CA ALA A 315 0.18 -18.59 4.74
C ALA A 315 1.25 -18.92 3.69
N GLY A 316 2.00 -20.01 3.85
CA GLY A 316 3.10 -20.37 2.95
C GLY A 316 4.27 -19.37 2.99
N LEU A 317 4.52 -18.75 4.14
CA LEU A 317 5.55 -17.72 4.32
C LEU A 317 6.64 -18.19 5.29
N PRO A 318 7.91 -17.87 5.05
CA PRO A 318 9.01 -18.24 5.96
C PRO A 318 9.17 -17.28 7.15
N VAL A 319 8.20 -16.40 7.39
CA VAL A 319 8.26 -15.33 8.40
C VAL A 319 7.76 -15.78 9.77
N ALA A 320 8.08 -15.04 10.84
CA ALA A 320 7.50 -15.32 12.15
C ALA A 320 6.00 -14.91 12.22
N PRO A 321 5.16 -15.63 12.99
CA PRO A 321 3.85 -15.14 13.39
C PRO A 321 3.96 -13.74 14.02
N GLY A 322 2.99 -12.88 13.76
CA GLY A 322 3.03 -11.46 14.15
C GLY A 322 3.66 -10.52 13.11
N THR A 323 4.24 -11.07 12.04
CA THR A 323 4.77 -10.26 10.93
C THR A 323 3.66 -9.46 10.27
N ASN A 324 3.92 -8.17 10.07
CA ASN A 324 3.08 -7.31 9.25
C ASN A 324 3.65 -7.22 7.84
N ARG A 325 2.80 -7.38 6.83
CA ARG A 325 3.22 -7.30 5.41
C ARG A 325 2.13 -6.70 4.54
N TRP A 326 2.54 -6.08 3.45
CA TRP A 326 1.64 -5.71 2.36
C TRP A 326 2.45 -5.49 1.07
N GLY A 327 1.81 -4.94 0.05
CA GLY A 327 2.49 -4.62 -1.20
C GLY A 327 1.80 -3.50 -1.97
N GLY A 328 2.13 -3.44 -3.25
CA GLY A 328 1.58 -2.47 -4.18
C GLY A 328 1.66 -2.97 -5.61
N ILE A 329 0.55 -2.88 -6.35
CA ILE A 329 0.38 -3.43 -7.69
C ILE A 329 1.39 -2.92 -8.73
N TYR A 330 2.08 -1.79 -8.49
CA TYR A 330 3.18 -1.34 -9.35
C TYR A 330 4.47 -2.18 -9.22
N GLY A 331 4.48 -3.21 -8.37
CA GLY A 331 5.62 -4.12 -8.20
C GLY A 331 6.29 -4.04 -6.82
N HIS A 332 5.55 -3.70 -5.77
CA HIS A 332 6.15 -3.46 -4.45
C HIS A 332 5.74 -4.50 -3.44
N HIS A 333 6.64 -4.83 -2.53
CA HIS A 333 6.30 -5.54 -1.31
C HIS A 333 7.15 -5.04 -0.14
N TRP A 334 6.61 -5.21 1.06
CA TRP A 334 7.30 -4.88 2.30
C TRP A 334 6.83 -5.77 3.44
N PHE A 335 7.67 -5.90 4.46
CA PHE A 335 7.27 -6.52 5.72
C PHE A 335 8.10 -6.02 6.90
N VAL A 336 7.51 -6.14 8.09
CA VAL A 336 8.16 -5.94 9.39
C VAL A 336 7.94 -7.19 10.22
N ASP A 337 9.02 -7.93 10.46
CA ASP A 337 9.05 -9.10 11.33
C ASP A 337 9.67 -8.68 12.67
N GLN A 338 8.80 -8.39 13.63
CA GLN A 338 9.22 -7.90 14.95
C GLN A 338 10.01 -8.96 15.75
N ALA A 339 9.72 -10.25 15.55
CA ALA A 339 10.38 -11.32 16.28
C ALA A 339 11.85 -11.47 15.86
N ASN A 340 12.13 -11.26 14.57
CA ASN A 340 13.48 -11.31 14.01
C ASN A 340 14.16 -9.94 13.90
N GLY A 341 13.47 -8.87 14.30
CA GLY A 341 13.95 -7.50 14.22
C GLY A 341 14.12 -6.96 12.80
N LEU A 342 13.39 -7.51 11.81
CA LEU A 342 13.58 -7.20 10.40
C LEU A 342 12.61 -6.13 9.89
N SER A 343 13.10 -5.25 9.03
CA SER A 343 12.30 -4.42 8.14
C SER A 343 12.82 -4.55 6.72
N VAL A 344 11.90 -4.80 5.78
CA VAL A 344 12.23 -5.04 4.37
C VAL A 344 11.35 -4.21 3.47
N VAL A 345 11.97 -3.53 2.52
CA VAL A 345 11.32 -2.76 1.46
C VAL A 345 11.88 -3.20 0.12
N SER A 346 11.01 -3.65 -0.78
CA SER A 346 11.34 -3.99 -2.16
C SER A 346 10.44 -3.18 -3.09
N MET A 347 11.04 -2.21 -3.78
CA MET A 347 10.37 -1.39 -4.79
C MET A 347 10.83 -1.85 -6.16
N SER A 348 9.97 -2.52 -6.94
CA SER A 348 10.22 -2.80 -8.36
C SER A 348 9.45 -1.80 -9.22
N ASN A 349 9.90 -1.63 -10.46
CA ASN A 349 9.12 -0.94 -11.47
C ASN A 349 8.33 -1.88 -12.39
N THR A 350 8.19 -3.16 -12.01
CA THR A 350 7.45 -4.18 -12.77
C THR A 350 6.34 -4.82 -11.92
N GLY A 351 5.08 -4.56 -12.29
CA GLY A 351 3.88 -5.15 -11.69
C GLY A 351 3.26 -6.22 -12.59
N LEU A 352 2.82 -7.37 -12.08
CA LEU A 352 2.66 -7.75 -10.69
C LEU A 352 3.86 -8.55 -10.14
N GLU A 353 4.86 -8.89 -10.97
CA GLU A 353 5.99 -9.73 -10.54
C GLU A 353 6.64 -9.24 -9.24
N GLY A 354 6.85 -7.93 -9.09
CA GLY A 354 7.45 -7.34 -7.90
C GLY A 354 6.58 -7.37 -6.63
N SER A 355 5.26 -7.48 -6.79
CA SER A 355 4.29 -7.45 -5.69
C SER A 355 3.80 -8.84 -5.27
N ASP A 356 3.57 -9.72 -6.24
CA ASP A 356 2.92 -11.01 -6.05
C ASP A 356 3.49 -12.15 -6.91
N GLY A 357 4.62 -11.90 -7.58
CA GLY A 357 5.30 -12.90 -8.40
C GLY A 357 6.46 -13.63 -7.71
N ALA A 358 7.17 -14.42 -8.51
CA ALA A 358 8.24 -15.29 -8.03
C ALA A 358 9.44 -14.50 -7.49
N TYR A 359 9.69 -13.28 -7.99
CA TYR A 359 10.72 -12.39 -7.47
C TYR A 359 10.50 -12.07 -5.98
N ARG A 360 9.27 -11.73 -5.59
CA ARG A 360 8.93 -11.50 -4.17
C ARG A 360 9.28 -12.72 -3.33
N ASP A 361 8.82 -13.90 -3.76
CA ASP A 361 8.97 -15.13 -2.98
C ASP A 361 10.44 -15.50 -2.83
N ALA A 362 11.23 -15.35 -3.90
CA ALA A 362 12.68 -15.56 -3.86
C ALA A 362 13.41 -14.57 -2.93
N VAL A 363 12.92 -13.33 -2.80
CA VAL A 363 13.47 -12.38 -1.81
C VAL A 363 13.21 -12.85 -0.38
N TYR A 364 12.01 -13.36 -0.07
CA TYR A 364 11.74 -13.97 1.23
C TYR A 364 12.69 -15.14 1.50
N ASP A 365 12.79 -16.08 0.57
CA ASP A 365 13.62 -17.28 0.72
C ASP A 365 15.10 -16.94 0.92
N ALA A 366 15.62 -15.97 0.16
CA ALA A 366 17.01 -15.52 0.30
C ALA A 366 17.29 -14.83 1.64
N ILE A 367 16.34 -14.06 2.17
CA ILE A 367 16.49 -13.42 3.49
C ILE A 367 16.49 -14.49 4.58
N TYR A 368 15.45 -15.33 4.63
CA TYR A 368 15.28 -16.30 5.72
C TYR A 368 16.20 -17.50 5.62
N GLY A 369 16.71 -17.84 4.42
CA GLY A 369 17.76 -18.84 4.25
C GLY A 369 19.16 -18.37 4.68
N ALA A 370 19.34 -17.08 4.96
CA ALA A 370 20.61 -16.48 5.37
C ALA A 370 20.62 -15.93 6.80
N LEU A 371 19.46 -15.90 7.48
CA LEU A 371 19.33 -15.65 8.92
C LEU A 371 19.79 -16.86 9.73
#